data_AF-G0A567-F1
#
_entry.id   AF-G0A567-F1
#
_cell.length_a   1.000
_cell.length_b   1.000
_cell.length_c   1.000
_cell.angle_alpha   90.00
_cell.angle_beta   90.00
_cell.angle_gamma   90.00
#
_symmetry.space_group_name_H-M   'P 1'
#
loop_
_entity.id
_entity.type
_entity.pdbx_description
1 polymer ?
#
loop_
_entity_poly.entity_id
_entity_poly.type
_entity_poly.pdbx_seq_one_letter_code
_entity_poly.pdbx_strand_id
1 'polypeptide(L)' 'METVAIEFELTEQEALALAQFVKRLGWQEIRINAVDDDEAYCMRDAIAHVRSALYRQGFSPR' A
#
# COMPACT_ATOMS: atom_id res chain seq x y z
N MET A 1 -0.44 18.13 9.17
CA MET A 1 0.67 17.14 9.15
C MET A 1 1.50 17.43 7.92
N GLU A 2 2.82 17.38 8.04
CA GLU A 2 3.73 17.51 6.91
C GLU A 2 3.79 16.18 6.15
N THR A 3 3.90 16.24 4.82
CA THR A 3 3.98 15.06 3.96
C THR A 3 5.43 14.72 3.66
N VAL A 4 5.75 13.42 3.63
CA VAL A 4 7.06 12.91 3.23
C VAL A 4 6.93 12.14 1.91
N ALA A 5 7.79 12.44 0.94
CA ALA A 5 7.87 11.68 -0.30
C ALA A 5 8.75 10.45 -0.12
N ILE A 6 8.30 9.31 -0.63
CA ILE A 6 9.06 8.05 -0.65
C ILE A 6 9.14 7.59 -2.11
N GLU A 7 10.36 7.41 -2.60
CA GLU A 7 10.65 6.95 -3.96
C GLU A 7 11.35 5.59 -3.90
N PHE A 8 10.98 4.70 -4.82
CA PHE A 8 11.58 3.37 -4.94
C PHE A 8 11.51 2.92 -6.40
N GLU A 9 12.52 2.19 -6.85
CA GLU A 9 12.56 1.54 -8.16
C GLU A 9 12.18 0.06 -7.98
N LEU A 10 11.24 -0.42 -8.79
CA LEU A 10 10.82 -1.82 -8.81
C LEU A 10 11.01 -2.37 -10.21
N THR A 11 11.38 -3.63 -10.30
CA THR A 11 11.18 -4.40 -11.53
C THR A 11 9.69 -4.51 -11.83
N GLU A 12 9.34 -4.77 -13.09
CA GLU A 12 7.95 -4.96 -13.50
C GLU A 12 7.26 -6.08 -12.70
N GLN A 13 8.00 -7.17 -12.41
CA GLN A 13 7.50 -8.30 -11.63
C GLN A 13 7.19 -7.91 -10.19
N GLU A 14 8.08 -7.15 -9.54
CA GLU A 14 7.86 -6.65 -8.17
C GLU A 14 6.68 -5.68 -8.11
N ALA A 15 6.57 -4.76 -9.07
CA ALA A 15 5.45 -3.82 -9.13
C ALA A 15 4.10 -4.54 -9.31
N LEU A 16 4.04 -5.55 -10.18
CA LEU A 16 2.85 -6.39 -10.36
C LEU A 16 2.51 -7.17 -9.08
N ALA A 17 3.50 -7.80 -8.45
CA ALA A 17 3.32 -8.58 -7.23
C ALA A 17 2.81 -7.69 -6.08
N LEU A 18 3.43 -6.51 -5.91
CA LEU A 18 3.03 -5.54 -4.90
C LEU A 18 1.62 -5.02 -5.16
N ALA A 19 1.27 -4.68 -6.40
CA ALA A 19 -0.08 -4.23 -6.77
C ALA A 19 -1.16 -5.27 -6.40
N GLN A 20 -0.88 -6.54 -6.66
CA GLN A 20 -1.77 -7.64 -6.30
C GLN A 20 -1.87 -7.82 -4.78
N PHE A 21 -0.74 -7.75 -4.07
CA PHE A 21 -0.71 -7.87 -2.62
C PHE A 21 -1.51 -6.74 -1.94
N VAL A 22 -1.22 -5.48 -2.29
CA VAL A 22 -1.90 -4.33 -1.67
C VAL A 22 -3.38 -4.28 -2.01
N LYS A 23 -3.84 -4.89 -3.12
CA LYS A 23 -5.28 -5.06 -3.42
C LYS A 23 -5.95 -6.05 -2.46
N ARG A 24 -5.27 -7.14 -2.11
CA ARG A 24 -5.81 -8.24 -1.29
C ARG A 24 -5.76 -7.97 0.21
N LEU A 25 -4.89 -7.07 0.66
CA LEU A 25 -4.81 -6.66 2.06
C LEU A 25 -6.18 -6.16 2.55
N GLY A 26 -6.72 -6.86 3.54
CA GLY A 26 -7.93 -6.49 4.26
C GLY A 26 -7.61 -5.84 5.60
N TRP A 27 -8.67 -5.49 6.32
CA TRP A 27 -8.56 -4.87 7.64
C TRP A 27 -7.87 -5.79 8.65
N GLN A 28 -8.14 -7.10 8.60
CA GLN A 28 -7.60 -8.06 9.58
C GLN A 28 -6.07 -8.15 9.51
N GLU A 29 -5.49 -8.23 8.30
CA GLU A 29 -4.03 -8.28 8.13
C GLU A 29 -3.36 -6.99 8.58
N ILE A 30 -4.02 -5.84 8.38
CA ILE A 30 -3.50 -4.55 8.86
C ILE A 30 -3.57 -4.50 10.38
N ARG A 31 -4.73 -4.82 10.95
CA ARG A 31 -5.00 -4.65 12.38
C ARG A 31 -4.17 -5.57 13.28
N ILE A 32 -3.88 -6.79 12.85
CA ILE A 32 -3.05 -7.73 13.63
C ILE A 32 -1.59 -7.27 13.74
N ASN A 33 -1.13 -6.43 12.82
CA ASN A 33 0.24 -5.89 12.83
C ASN A 33 0.35 -4.51 13.50
N ALA A 34 -0.78 -3.86 13.80
CA ALA A 34 -0.84 -2.56 14.45
C ALA A 34 -0.91 -2.69 15.98
N VAL A 35 -0.28 -1.76 16.69
CA VAL A 35 -0.35 -1.61 18.15
C VAL A 35 -1.79 -1.33 18.58
N ASP A 36 -2.48 -0.44 17.86
CA ASP A 36 -3.86 -0.05 18.12
C ASP A 36 -4.66 0.19 16.82
N ASP A 37 -5.91 0.62 16.99
CA ASP A 37 -6.82 0.90 15.87
C ASP A 37 -6.41 2.16 15.10
N ASP A 38 -5.85 3.16 15.78
CA ASP A 38 -5.43 4.43 15.18
C ASP A 38 -4.23 4.22 14.25
N GLU A 39 -3.24 3.43 14.68
CA GLU A 39 -2.13 3.00 13.83
C GLU A 39 -2.64 2.15 12.66
N ALA A 40 -3.59 1.23 12.88
CA ALA A 40 -4.16 0.44 11.81
C ALA A 40 -4.83 1.30 10.73
N TYR A 41 -5.55 2.36 11.12
CA TYR A 41 -6.11 3.32 10.16
C TYR A 41 -5.02 4.11 9.42
N CYS A 42 -3.98 4.58 10.11
CA CYS A 42 -2.83 5.24 9.50
C CYS A 42 -2.15 4.34 8.46
N MET A 43 -1.92 3.06 8.79
CA MET A 43 -1.35 2.07 7.88
C MET A 43 -2.23 1.83 6.66
N ARG A 44 -3.55 1.70 6.86
CA ARG A 44 -4.51 1.52 5.75
C ARG A 44 -4.46 2.70 4.78
N ASP A 45 -4.41 3.92 5.30
CA ASP A 45 -4.37 5.12 4.47
C ASP A 45 -3.03 5.21 3.70
N ALA A 46 -1.91 4.85 4.33
CA ALA A 46 -0.62 4.73 3.65
C ALA A 46 -0.65 3.67 2.52
N ILE A 47 -1.27 2.51 2.75
CA ILE A 47 -1.45 1.46 1.72
C ILE A 47 -2.28 1.98 0.55
N ALA A 48 -3.29 2.83 0.81
CA ALA A 48 -4.08 3.45 -0.26
C ALA A 48 -3.22 4.37 -1.16
N HIS A 49 -2.26 5.10 -0.58
CA HIS A 49 -1.29 5.89 -1.35
C HIS A 49 -0.38 5.00 -2.21
N VAL A 50 0.11 3.89 -1.68
CA VAL A 50 0.91 2.90 -2.46
C VAL A 50 0.10 2.34 -3.63
N ARG A 51 -1.16 1.94 -3.38
CA ARG A 51 -2.06 1.43 -4.42
C ARG A 51 -2.29 2.48 -5.52
N SER A 52 -2.49 3.74 -5.13
CA SER A 52 -2.66 4.85 -6.07
C SER A 52 -1.41 5.11 -6.91
N ALA A 53 -0.22 5.04 -6.31
CA ALA A 53 1.04 5.20 -7.02
C ALA A 53 1.24 4.08 -8.06
N LEU A 54 1.01 2.82 -7.70
CA LEU A 54 1.10 1.69 -8.62
C LEU A 54 0.11 1.81 -9.78
N TYR A 55 -1.14 2.20 -9.49
CA TYR A 55 -2.14 2.43 -10.53
C TYR A 55 -1.73 3.53 -11.52
N ARG A 56 -1.17 4.65 -11.03
CA ARG A 56 -0.67 5.73 -11.90
C ARG A 56 0.47 5.29 -12.80
N GLN A 57 1.27 4.31 -12.38
CA GLN A 57 2.34 3.71 -13.17
C GLN A 57 1.86 2.58 -14.11
N GLY A 58 0.54 2.34 -14.21
CA GLY A 58 -0.04 1.33 -15.09
C GLY A 58 -0.18 -0.07 -14.47
N PHE A 59 0.26 -0.25 -13.22
CA PHE A 59 0.12 -1.50 -12.49
C PHE A 59 -1.24 -1.56 -11.78
N SER A 60 -2.30 -1.74 -12.57
CA SER A 60 -3.65 -1.93 -12.05
C SER A 60 -3.91 -3.41 -11.73
N PRO A 61 -4.26 -3.76 -10.48
CA PRO A 61 -4.50 -5.13 -10.11
C PRO A 61 -5.84 -5.63 -10.67
N ARG A 62 -5.77 -6.54 -11.66
CA ARG A 62 -6.91 -7.27 -12.27
C ARG A 62 -7.80 -7.91 -11.22
#